data_AF-A0AAW1WLW8-F1
#
_entry.id   AF-A0AAW1WLW8-F1
#
_cell.length_a   1.000
_cell.length_b   1.000
_cell.length_c   1.000
_cell.angle_alpha   90.00
_cell.angle_beta   90.00
_cell.angle_gamma   90.00
#
_symmetry.space_group_name_H-M   'P 1'
#
loop_
_entity.id
_entity.type
_entity.pdbx_description
1 polymer ?
#
loop_
_entity_poly.entity_id
_entity_poly.type
_entity_poly.pdbx_seq_one_letter_code
_entity_poly.pdbx_strand_id
1 'polypeptide(L)'
;MGVGLKMLALQETKISEPTCNVMEPRTAYCEINNRDVRVDGNLSSVFVVSSQKENMLATGNSSCTIRPYARKDDQSAISIIRKWSVKQVRTSNHQESIPQCTRNHSVPSMLFSIGGYTLNQYHDFADVLIPLYITSQKYNGEVQFLITDKRTWWIQKFQEILKGLSKYELIDIDKGLEQIHCFPSLTVGLKTSRKEMTFDPSKYSYSMKDFREFLRTTYSLKRANAIRIRDKDHQHKKPWILIISRNRTRSFTNTGEITQMARDLGYKVRVAEADMNVSKFANVVNSCDVMMGVHGAGLTNILFLPKNAIFIQIIPVGSNIYRLDHAVFADPDSIGKQGWKAYKSIYLNKQNVKLNVTRFKPTLLKALELLHQ
;
A
#
# COMPACT_ATOMS: atom_id res chain seq x y z
N MET A 1 37.36 46.75 -24.35
CA MET A 1 35.95 47.07 -24.11
C MET A 1 35.10 46.12 -24.95
N GLY A 2 34.19 45.39 -24.33
CA GLY A 2 33.35 44.41 -25.00
C GLY A 2 32.64 43.53 -23.99
N VAL A 3 31.68 44.10 -23.25
CA VAL A 3 30.83 43.35 -22.32
C VAL A 3 29.67 42.79 -23.13
N GLY A 4 29.69 41.49 -23.41
CA GLY A 4 28.56 40.77 -23.99
C GLY A 4 27.58 40.36 -22.89
N LEU A 5 26.42 41.02 -22.82
CA LEU A 5 25.28 40.53 -22.04
C LEU A 5 24.76 39.22 -22.67
N LYS A 6 24.90 38.10 -21.96
CA LYS A 6 24.10 36.90 -22.25
C LYS A 6 22.75 37.05 -21.57
N MET A 7 21.71 37.20 -22.39
CA MET A 7 20.31 37.15 -21.97
C MET A 7 19.97 35.72 -21.55
N LEU A 8 19.66 35.50 -20.27
CA LEU A 8 19.12 34.25 -19.76
C LEU A 8 17.68 34.13 -20.24
N ALA A 9 17.41 33.18 -21.14
CA ALA A 9 16.06 32.80 -21.51
C ALA A 9 15.38 32.11 -20.32
N LEU A 10 14.36 32.76 -19.74
CA LEU A 10 13.44 32.16 -18.78
C LEU A 10 12.66 31.06 -19.51
N GLN A 11 12.80 29.82 -19.04
CA GLN A 11 12.07 28.68 -19.57
C GLN A 11 10.62 28.77 -19.06
N GLU A 12 9.69 29.12 -19.95
CA GLU A 12 8.26 29.12 -19.65
C GLU A 12 7.80 27.72 -19.25
N THR A 13 7.37 27.57 -18.00
CA THR A 13 6.68 26.37 -17.50
C THR A 13 5.33 26.26 -18.22
N LYS A 14 5.26 25.36 -19.19
CA LYS A 14 4.02 24.96 -19.87
C LYS A 14 3.03 24.41 -18.82
N ILE A 15 1.98 25.18 -18.50
CA ILE A 15 0.91 24.74 -17.60
C ILE A 15 0.05 23.72 -18.37
N SER A 16 0.27 22.43 -18.13
CA SER A 16 -0.53 21.36 -18.75
C SER A 16 -1.95 21.30 -18.16
N GLU A 17 -2.91 20.81 -18.94
CA GLU A 17 -4.27 20.48 -18.50
C GLU A 17 -4.28 19.55 -17.27
N PRO A 18 -5.36 19.52 -16.46
CA PRO A 18 -5.53 18.48 -15.45
C PRO A 18 -5.54 17.11 -16.12
N THR A 19 -4.39 16.44 -16.12
CA THR A 19 -4.20 15.18 -16.85
C THR A 19 -4.70 14.05 -15.98
N CYS A 20 -5.96 13.67 -16.15
CA CYS A 20 -6.48 12.46 -15.55
C CYS A 20 -5.96 11.25 -16.33
N ASN A 21 -4.99 10.54 -15.74
CA ASN A 21 -4.49 9.29 -16.27
C ASN A 21 -5.44 8.16 -15.88
N VAL A 22 -6.27 7.75 -16.84
CA VAL A 22 -7.17 6.59 -16.72
C VAL A 22 -6.70 5.40 -17.57
N MET A 23 -5.54 5.51 -18.23
CA MET A 23 -5.00 4.49 -19.13
C MET A 23 -4.17 3.44 -18.40
N GLU A 24 -3.66 3.74 -17.20
CA GLU A 24 -2.99 2.74 -16.38
C GLU A 24 -3.96 1.59 -16.04
N PRO A 25 -3.57 0.32 -16.23
CA PRO A 25 -4.48 -0.82 -16.06
C PRO A 25 -5.04 -0.92 -14.63
N ARG A 26 -4.16 -0.71 -13.65
CA ARG A 26 -4.47 -0.95 -12.24
C ARG A 26 -5.00 0.28 -11.52
N THR A 27 -4.66 1.49 -11.95
CA THR A 27 -5.04 2.72 -11.23
C THR A 27 -5.62 3.77 -12.16
N ALA A 28 -6.34 4.71 -11.57
CA ALA A 28 -6.60 6.00 -12.17
C ALA A 28 -6.18 7.08 -11.19
N TYR A 29 -5.64 8.18 -11.71
CA TYR A 29 -5.33 9.37 -10.92
C TYR A 29 -5.39 10.62 -11.78
N CYS A 30 -5.66 11.77 -11.17
CA CYS A 30 -5.55 13.08 -11.79
C CYS A 30 -4.46 13.89 -11.08
N GLU A 31 -3.53 14.45 -11.84
CA GLU A 31 -2.53 15.39 -11.30
C GLU A 31 -2.84 16.81 -11.78
N ILE A 32 -3.03 17.70 -10.81
CA ILE A 32 -3.34 19.10 -11.02
C ILE A 32 -2.22 19.89 -10.33
N ASN A 33 -1.33 20.48 -11.12
CA ASN A 33 -0.15 21.19 -10.63
C ASN A 33 -0.29 22.68 -10.89
N ASN A 34 0.10 23.50 -9.90
CA ASN A 34 0.19 24.96 -10.00
C ASN A 34 -1.10 25.63 -10.50
N ARG A 35 -2.25 25.25 -9.93
CA ARG A 35 -3.58 25.82 -10.26
C ARG A 35 -4.36 26.08 -8.98
N ASP A 36 -5.32 27.01 -9.01
CA ASP A 36 -6.31 27.17 -7.92
C ASP A 36 -7.28 25.98 -7.96
N VAL A 37 -7.16 25.09 -6.98
CA VAL A 37 -7.99 23.89 -6.87
C VAL A 37 -8.89 24.00 -5.65
N ARG A 38 -10.20 23.83 -5.87
CA ARG A 38 -11.21 23.87 -4.80
C ARG A 38 -11.86 22.51 -4.66
N VAL A 39 -11.83 21.95 -3.45
CA VAL A 39 -12.37 20.63 -3.14
C VAL A 39 -13.63 20.78 -2.31
N ASP A 40 -14.73 20.26 -2.86
CA ASP A 40 -16.04 20.19 -2.20
C ASP A 40 -16.33 18.73 -1.84
N GLY A 41 -16.25 18.44 -0.54
CA GLY A 41 -16.51 17.13 0.03
C GLY A 41 -17.98 16.72 0.01
N ASN A 42 -18.93 17.65 -0.07
CA ASN A 42 -20.35 17.34 -0.12
C ASN A 42 -20.75 16.92 -1.55
N LEU A 43 -20.28 17.67 -2.55
CA LEU A 43 -20.53 17.38 -3.96
C LEU A 43 -19.62 16.31 -4.57
N SER A 44 -18.66 15.78 -3.80
CA SER A 44 -17.60 14.88 -4.31
C SER A 44 -16.92 15.49 -5.55
N SER A 45 -16.65 16.80 -5.51
CA SER A 45 -16.23 17.56 -6.68
C SER A 45 -14.95 18.32 -6.42
N VAL A 46 -14.08 18.32 -7.42
CA VAL A 46 -12.83 19.08 -7.49
C VAL A 46 -12.98 20.07 -8.63
N PHE A 47 -12.85 21.35 -8.33
CA PHE A 47 -12.93 22.44 -9.28
C PHE A 47 -11.51 22.96 -9.54
N VAL A 48 -11.07 22.88 -10.80
CA VAL A 48 -9.79 23.40 -11.25
C VAL A 48 -10.06 24.74 -11.93
N VAL A 49 -9.74 25.82 -11.24
CA VAL A 49 -10.03 27.18 -11.70
C VAL A 49 -8.97 27.59 -12.73
N SER A 50 -9.43 28.02 -13.91
CA SER A 50 -8.58 28.49 -15.00
C SER A 50 -8.74 29.99 -15.22
N SER A 51 -7.64 30.70 -15.44
CA SER A 51 -7.67 32.11 -15.86
C SER A 51 -7.99 32.22 -17.36
N GLN A 52 -8.61 33.34 -17.77
CA GLN A 52 -9.05 33.59 -19.15
C GLN A 52 -7.92 33.60 -20.20
N LYS A 53 -6.65 33.71 -19.81
CA LYS A 53 -5.49 33.84 -20.72
C LYS A 53 -4.85 32.50 -21.13
N GLU A 54 -5.34 31.36 -20.64
CA GLU A 54 -4.87 30.05 -21.12
C GLU A 54 -5.52 29.72 -22.47
N ASN A 55 -4.84 30.10 -23.57
CA ASN A 55 -5.16 29.62 -24.92
C ASN A 55 -4.93 28.11 -24.98
N MET A 56 -6.00 27.31 -24.96
CA MET A 56 -5.93 25.90 -25.31
C MET A 56 -6.86 25.58 -26.47
N LEU A 57 -6.23 25.10 -27.54
CA LEU A 57 -6.81 24.32 -28.64
C LEU A 57 -7.33 22.99 -28.10
N ALA A 58 -8.42 23.00 -27.33
CA ALA A 58 -9.16 21.80 -26.99
C ALA A 58 -10.63 22.16 -26.75
N THR A 59 -11.44 21.88 -27.76
CA THR A 59 -12.91 21.88 -27.69
C THR A 59 -13.39 20.77 -26.78
N GLY A 60 -13.77 21.09 -25.54
CA GLY A 60 -14.56 20.19 -24.68
C GLY A 60 -14.61 20.65 -23.22
N ASN A 61 -15.81 20.63 -22.61
CA ASN A 61 -15.98 20.65 -21.16
C ASN A 61 -15.33 19.38 -20.58
N SER A 62 -14.05 19.44 -20.22
CA SER A 62 -13.26 18.29 -19.78
C SER A 62 -13.52 17.95 -18.31
N SER A 63 -14.72 17.46 -18.00
CA SER A 63 -14.98 16.82 -16.71
C SER A 63 -14.47 15.39 -16.73
N CYS A 64 -13.67 14.99 -15.74
CA CYS A 64 -13.27 13.61 -15.54
C CYS A 64 -13.94 13.04 -14.28
N THR A 65 -14.31 11.77 -14.34
CA THR A 65 -14.86 11.04 -13.20
C THR A 65 -13.88 9.97 -12.77
N ILE A 66 -13.56 9.95 -11.48
CA ILE A 66 -12.56 9.06 -10.90
C ILE A 66 -13.02 8.50 -9.55
N ARG A 67 -12.51 7.33 -9.19
CA ARG A 67 -12.57 6.81 -7.83
C ARG A 67 -11.16 6.79 -7.27
N PRO A 68 -10.87 7.52 -6.18
CA PRO A 68 -9.50 7.78 -5.77
C PRO A 68 -8.89 6.59 -4.99
N TYR A 69 -8.81 5.41 -5.64
CA TYR A 69 -8.35 4.14 -5.06
C TYR A 69 -7.48 3.37 -6.06
N ALA A 70 -6.44 2.69 -5.58
CA ALA A 70 -5.36 2.16 -6.43
C ALA A 70 -5.69 0.87 -7.21
N ARG A 71 -6.85 0.23 -6.98
CA ARG A 71 -7.26 -1.05 -7.60
C ARG A 71 -8.48 -0.84 -8.49
N LYS A 72 -8.29 -0.16 -9.61
CA LYS A 72 -9.31 0.18 -10.62
C LYS A 72 -9.82 -1.04 -11.39
N ASP A 73 -8.99 -2.05 -11.55
CA ASP A 73 -9.23 -3.28 -12.30
C ASP A 73 -10.19 -4.27 -11.61
N ASP A 74 -10.48 -4.07 -10.32
CA ASP A 74 -11.41 -4.90 -9.55
C ASP A 74 -12.77 -4.20 -9.38
N GLN A 75 -13.77 -4.66 -10.12
CA GLN A 75 -15.11 -4.08 -10.11
C GLN A 75 -15.79 -4.18 -8.74
N SER A 76 -15.51 -5.23 -7.97
CA SER A 76 -16.12 -5.41 -6.64
C SER A 76 -15.56 -4.37 -5.66
N ALA A 77 -14.23 -4.15 -5.68
CA ALA A 77 -13.60 -3.11 -4.89
C ALA A 77 -14.08 -1.71 -5.27
N ILE A 78 -14.16 -1.42 -6.58
CA ILE A 78 -14.46 -0.09 -7.11
C ILE A 78 -15.94 0.28 -6.97
N SER A 79 -16.85 -0.70 -7.00
CA SER A 79 -18.30 -0.44 -6.95
C SER A 79 -18.75 0.31 -5.70
N ILE A 80 -18.10 0.06 -4.56
CA ILE A 80 -18.44 0.63 -3.25
C ILE A 80 -17.72 1.94 -2.95
N ILE A 81 -16.80 2.37 -3.82
CA ILE A 81 -15.96 3.55 -3.58
C ILE A 81 -16.66 4.79 -4.09
N ARG A 82 -16.63 5.86 -3.29
CA ARG A 82 -17.21 7.15 -3.65
C ARG A 82 -16.59 7.68 -4.93
N LYS A 83 -17.47 8.06 -5.86
CA LYS A 83 -17.10 8.64 -7.15
C LYS A 83 -16.86 10.14 -6.99
N TRP A 84 -15.78 10.64 -7.58
CA TRP A 84 -15.40 12.05 -7.58
C TRP A 84 -15.36 12.61 -8.99
N SER A 85 -15.80 13.86 -9.14
CA SER A 85 -15.74 14.61 -10.41
C SER A 85 -14.65 15.66 -10.34
N VAL A 86 -13.75 15.66 -11.31
CA VAL A 86 -12.73 16.71 -11.51
C VAL A 86 -13.18 17.55 -12.68
N LYS A 87 -13.49 18.83 -12.43
CA LYS A 87 -14.10 19.76 -13.40
C LYS A 87 -13.18 20.96 -13.59
N GLN A 88 -12.92 21.32 -14.84
CA GLN A 88 -12.27 22.58 -15.16
C GLN A 88 -13.33 23.68 -15.25
N VAL A 89 -13.14 24.77 -14.49
CA VAL A 89 -14.10 25.89 -14.42
C VAL A 89 -13.44 27.21 -14.77
N ARG A 90 -14.20 28.10 -15.43
CA ARG A 90 -13.74 29.44 -15.86
C ARG A 90 -14.37 30.52 -15.00
N THR A 91 -13.60 31.52 -14.60
CA THR A 91 -14.07 32.63 -13.77
C THR A 91 -15.14 33.50 -14.44
N SER A 92 -15.30 33.46 -15.77
CA SER A 92 -16.31 34.22 -16.51
C SER A 92 -17.58 33.45 -16.87
N ASN A 93 -17.66 32.15 -16.58
CA ASN A 93 -18.87 31.39 -16.85
C ASN A 93 -19.88 31.63 -15.72
N HIS A 94 -20.84 32.54 -15.92
CA HIS A 94 -21.94 32.80 -14.98
C HIS A 94 -22.89 31.60 -14.73
N GLN A 95 -22.73 30.49 -15.47
CA GLN A 95 -23.57 29.28 -15.35
C GLN A 95 -23.04 28.24 -14.36
N GLU A 96 -21.75 28.25 -14.00
CA GLU A 96 -21.19 27.36 -12.97
C GLU A 96 -20.68 28.20 -11.80
N SER A 97 -21.42 28.23 -10.70
CA SER A 97 -20.98 28.92 -9.49
C SER A 97 -19.70 28.26 -8.95
N ILE A 98 -18.54 28.90 -9.16
CA ILE A 98 -17.28 28.45 -8.57
C ILE A 98 -17.42 28.59 -7.04
N PRO A 99 -17.30 27.49 -6.26
CA PRO A 99 -17.48 27.56 -4.82
C PRO A 99 -16.41 28.42 -4.18
N GLN A 100 -16.79 29.28 -3.21
CA GLN A 100 -15.84 30.14 -2.52
C GLN A 100 -15.01 29.37 -1.51
N CYS A 101 -13.73 29.72 -1.38
CA CYS A 101 -12.83 29.08 -0.43
C CYS A 101 -13.24 29.40 1.00
N THR A 102 -13.46 28.37 1.81
CA THR A 102 -13.68 28.51 3.27
C THR A 102 -12.41 28.21 4.06
N ARG A 103 -11.53 27.37 3.50
CA ARG A 103 -10.25 26.97 4.08
C ARG A 103 -9.18 27.05 3.00
N ASN A 104 -8.18 27.90 3.20
CA ASN A 104 -7.05 28.04 2.29
C ASN A 104 -5.83 27.31 2.84
N HIS A 105 -5.14 26.58 1.96
CA HIS A 105 -3.94 25.81 2.29
C HIS A 105 -2.82 26.22 1.35
N SER A 106 -1.59 26.33 1.87
CA SER A 106 -0.42 26.77 1.09
C SER A 106 0.41 25.61 0.51
N VAL A 107 0.03 24.36 0.79
CA VAL A 107 0.75 23.16 0.35
C VAL A 107 -0.08 22.33 -0.64
N PRO A 108 0.56 21.51 -1.50
CA PRO A 108 -0.14 20.54 -2.33
C PRO A 108 -1.01 19.61 -1.49
N SER A 109 -2.05 19.04 -2.11
CA SER A 109 -2.90 18.05 -1.46
C SER A 109 -2.99 16.74 -2.23
N MET A 110 -3.43 15.69 -1.54
CA MET A 110 -3.71 14.38 -2.09
C MET A 110 -5.05 13.87 -1.57
N LEU A 111 -5.97 13.56 -2.48
CA LEU A 111 -7.27 12.96 -2.18
C LEU A 111 -7.25 11.47 -2.47
N PHE A 112 -7.50 10.64 -1.45
CA PHE A 112 -7.59 9.19 -1.59
C PHE A 112 -8.74 8.58 -0.78
N SER A 113 -9.22 7.42 -1.21
CA SER A 113 -10.26 6.65 -0.55
C SER A 113 -9.66 5.45 0.19
N ILE A 114 -10.28 5.09 1.32
CA ILE A 114 -10.06 3.81 2.00
C ILE A 114 -11.34 2.94 2.02
N GLY A 115 -12.27 3.17 1.08
CA GLY A 115 -13.57 2.51 1.04
C GLY A 115 -13.54 1.04 0.60
N GLY A 116 -12.55 0.65 -0.21
CA GLY A 116 -12.42 -0.67 -0.84
C GLY A 116 -12.10 -1.84 0.11
N TYR A 117 -11.01 -2.56 -0.15
CA TYR A 117 -10.65 -3.81 0.56
C TYR A 117 -9.79 -3.62 1.82
N THR A 118 -9.77 -2.43 2.40
CA THR A 118 -9.01 -2.02 3.61
C THR A 118 -9.50 -2.69 4.91
N LEU A 119 -9.55 -4.01 4.90
CA LEU A 119 -10.10 -4.90 5.93
C LEU A 119 -9.06 -5.90 6.44
N ASN A 120 -7.92 -6.02 5.76
CA ASN A 120 -6.84 -6.90 6.16
C ASN A 120 -5.47 -6.33 5.73
N GLN A 121 -4.43 -6.82 6.39
CA GLN A 121 -3.06 -6.31 6.23
C GLN A 121 -2.55 -6.36 4.78
N TYR A 122 -3.01 -7.30 3.95
CA TYR A 122 -2.58 -7.36 2.55
C TYR A 122 -3.09 -6.16 1.77
N HIS A 123 -4.40 -5.95 1.78
CA HIS A 123 -5.01 -4.84 1.04
C HIS A 123 -4.70 -3.48 1.66
N ASP A 124 -4.54 -3.41 2.98
CA ASP A 124 -4.06 -2.18 3.65
C ASP A 124 -2.76 -1.69 3.00
N PHE A 125 -1.80 -2.58 2.77
CA PHE A 125 -0.53 -2.22 2.14
C PHE A 125 -0.59 -2.14 0.62
N ALA A 126 -1.21 -3.13 -0.04
CA ALA A 126 -1.20 -3.27 -1.49
C ALA A 126 -2.03 -2.19 -2.20
N ASP A 127 -3.16 -1.80 -1.60
CA ASP A 127 -4.13 -0.92 -2.24
C ASP A 127 -4.05 0.53 -1.72
N VAL A 128 -3.48 0.75 -0.52
CA VAL A 128 -3.41 2.08 0.09
C VAL A 128 -2.00 2.46 0.50
N LEU A 129 -1.35 1.81 1.47
CA LEU A 129 -0.14 2.38 2.09
C LEU A 129 1.07 2.45 1.13
N ILE A 130 1.31 1.43 0.30
CA ILE A 130 2.37 1.48 -0.71
C ILE A 130 2.02 2.49 -1.81
N PRO A 131 0.82 2.46 -2.44
CA PRO A 131 0.42 3.49 -3.39
C PRO A 131 0.48 4.92 -2.82
N LEU A 132 0.13 5.10 -1.54
CA LEU A 132 0.21 6.38 -0.85
C LEU A 132 1.66 6.83 -0.68
N TYR A 133 2.56 5.94 -0.26
CA TYR A 133 4.00 6.22 -0.23
C TYR A 133 4.52 6.59 -1.62
N ILE A 134 4.21 5.79 -2.65
CA ILE A 134 4.61 6.06 -4.04
C ILE A 134 4.13 7.44 -4.51
N THR A 135 2.90 7.82 -4.19
CA THR A 135 2.30 9.07 -4.65
C THR A 135 2.83 10.28 -3.89
N SER A 136 3.04 10.15 -2.58
CA SER A 136 3.44 11.25 -1.70
C SER A 136 4.95 11.51 -1.65
N GLN A 137 5.78 10.54 -2.03
CA GLN A 137 7.23 10.62 -1.84
C GLN A 137 7.86 11.89 -2.44
N LYS A 138 7.35 12.36 -3.58
CA LYS A 138 7.85 13.58 -4.25
C LYS A 138 7.68 14.86 -3.43
N TYR A 139 6.81 14.86 -2.43
CA TYR A 139 6.54 16.03 -1.58
C TYR A 139 7.37 16.05 -0.29
N ASN A 140 8.08 14.97 0.06
CA ASN A 140 8.90 14.89 1.27
C ASN A 140 8.16 15.35 2.56
N GLY A 141 6.91 14.93 2.71
CA GLY A 141 6.03 15.31 3.83
C GLY A 141 5.28 16.64 3.66
N GLU A 142 5.64 17.48 2.69
CA GLU A 142 4.95 18.76 2.39
C GLU A 142 3.69 18.55 1.54
N VAL A 143 2.74 17.76 2.05
CA VAL A 143 1.49 17.46 1.35
C VAL A 143 0.35 17.26 2.33
N GLN A 144 -0.77 17.93 2.11
CA GLN A 144 -1.99 17.76 2.89
C GLN A 144 -2.78 16.54 2.40
N PHE A 145 -3.06 15.59 3.28
CA PHE A 145 -3.92 14.46 2.95
C PHE A 145 -5.38 14.78 3.17
N LEU A 146 -6.20 14.46 2.16
CA LEU A 146 -7.65 14.46 2.17
C LEU A 146 -8.11 13.01 2.03
N ILE A 147 -8.94 12.53 2.97
CA ILE A 147 -9.46 11.17 2.96
C ILE A 147 -10.97 11.16 2.79
N THR A 148 -11.46 10.27 1.93
CA THR A 148 -12.87 9.94 1.74
C THR A 148 -13.11 8.45 2.06
N ASP A 149 -14.37 8.08 2.30
CA ASP A 149 -14.79 6.75 2.75
C ASP A 149 -14.10 6.34 4.07
N LYS A 150 -13.91 7.31 4.98
CA LYS A 150 -13.04 7.15 6.16
C LYS A 150 -13.56 6.11 7.16
N ARG A 151 -12.64 5.28 7.67
CA ARG A 151 -12.86 4.37 8.81
C ARG A 151 -11.93 4.75 9.96
N THR A 152 -12.48 5.25 11.07
CA THR A 152 -11.70 5.77 12.21
C THR A 152 -10.70 4.76 12.77
N TRP A 153 -11.10 3.49 12.92
CA TRP A 153 -10.22 2.44 13.44
C TRP A 153 -9.01 2.18 12.51
N TRP A 154 -9.16 2.39 11.19
CA TRP A 154 -8.07 2.21 10.23
C TRP A 154 -7.05 3.35 10.35
N ILE A 155 -7.54 4.59 10.50
CA ILE A 155 -6.69 5.74 10.77
C ILE A 155 -5.88 5.53 12.05
N GLN A 156 -6.52 5.08 13.14
CA GLN A 156 -5.83 4.78 14.40
C GLN A 156 -4.79 3.68 14.24
N LYS A 157 -5.10 2.62 13.48
CA LYS A 157 -4.18 1.51 13.21
C LYS A 157 -2.91 1.96 12.49
N PHE A 158 -3.01 2.88 11.53
CA PHE A 158 -1.89 3.31 10.67
C PHE A 158 -1.44 4.76 10.87
N GLN A 159 -1.81 5.37 12.00
CA GLN A 159 -1.52 6.77 12.31
C GLN A 159 -0.03 7.13 12.17
N GLU A 160 0.87 6.25 12.61
CA GLU A 160 2.31 6.49 12.56
C GLU A 160 2.82 6.56 11.12
N ILE A 161 2.29 5.71 10.22
CA ILE A 161 2.62 5.75 8.80
C ILE A 161 2.09 7.04 8.17
N LEU A 162 0.84 7.42 8.47
CA LEU A 162 0.23 8.63 7.92
C LEU A 162 1.02 9.89 8.34
N LYS A 163 1.41 9.98 9.62
CA LYS A 163 2.28 11.06 10.15
C LYS A 163 3.69 11.03 9.57
N GLY A 164 4.20 9.85 9.22
CA GLY A 164 5.50 9.73 8.55
C GLY A 164 5.47 10.20 7.10
N LEU A 165 4.31 10.18 6.44
CA LEU A 165 4.13 10.54 5.02
C LEU A 165 3.69 12.00 4.81
N SER A 166 3.10 12.64 5.82
CA SER A 166 2.63 14.01 5.78
C SER A 166 2.90 14.72 7.10
N LYS A 167 3.38 15.96 7.04
CA LYS A 167 3.58 16.83 8.21
C LYS A 167 2.28 17.46 8.72
N TYR A 168 1.17 17.27 8.01
CA TYR A 168 -0.11 17.91 8.27
C TYR A 168 -1.14 16.90 8.79
N GLU A 169 -2.13 17.38 9.57
CA GLU A 169 -3.19 16.52 10.07
C GLU A 169 -4.10 16.03 8.93
N LEU A 170 -4.50 14.76 8.97
CA LEU A 170 -5.38 14.17 7.96
C LEU A 170 -6.77 14.83 7.98
N ILE A 171 -7.22 15.36 6.84
CA ILE A 171 -8.56 15.96 6.70
C ILE A 171 -9.54 14.89 6.22
N ASP A 172 -10.59 14.67 7.00
CA ASP A 172 -11.73 13.83 6.63
C ASP A 172 -12.68 14.66 5.75
N ILE A 173 -12.57 14.52 4.43
CA ILE A 173 -13.30 15.38 3.48
C ILE A 173 -14.80 15.08 3.48
N ASP A 174 -15.23 13.94 4.00
CA ASP A 174 -16.64 13.60 4.15
C ASP A 174 -17.27 14.30 5.37
N LYS A 175 -16.44 14.80 6.31
CA LYS A 175 -16.87 15.50 7.53
C LYS A 175 -16.51 16.98 7.45
N GLY A 176 -17.43 17.78 6.96
CA GLY A 176 -17.24 19.22 6.82
C GLY A 176 -18.30 19.79 5.91
N LEU A 177 -19.57 19.68 6.32
CA LEU A 177 -20.67 20.28 5.58
C LEU A 177 -20.33 21.75 5.32
N GLU A 178 -20.40 22.16 4.06
CA GLU A 178 -20.12 23.52 3.58
C GLU A 178 -18.63 23.95 3.64
N GLN A 179 -17.69 23.06 3.95
CA GLN A 179 -16.27 23.37 3.86
C GLN A 179 -15.73 23.14 2.44
N ILE A 180 -15.28 24.22 1.83
CA ILE A 180 -14.53 24.23 0.57
C ILE A 180 -13.06 24.45 0.89
N HIS A 181 -12.24 23.44 0.59
CA HIS A 181 -10.79 23.47 0.79
C HIS A 181 -10.06 23.86 -0.49
N CYS A 182 -9.21 24.87 -0.42
CA CYS A 182 -8.49 25.40 -1.57
C CYS A 182 -6.99 25.15 -1.45
N PHE A 183 -6.39 24.66 -2.55
CA PHE A 183 -5.00 24.23 -2.63
C PHE A 183 -4.31 24.75 -3.90
N PRO A 184 -2.98 24.97 -3.87
CA PRO A 184 -2.21 25.34 -5.06
C PRO A 184 -1.97 24.17 -6.02
N SER A 185 -2.19 22.93 -5.58
CA SER A 185 -2.04 21.70 -6.35
C SER A 185 -2.80 20.56 -5.68
N LEU A 186 -3.27 19.59 -6.46
CA LEU A 186 -3.99 18.42 -5.98
C LEU A 186 -3.67 17.19 -6.82
N THR A 187 -3.46 16.05 -6.16
CA THR A 187 -3.52 14.73 -6.80
C THR A 187 -4.78 14.00 -6.33
N VAL A 188 -5.63 13.57 -7.25
CA VAL A 188 -6.82 12.76 -6.94
C VAL A 188 -6.54 11.31 -7.31
N GLY A 189 -6.59 10.40 -6.33
CA GLY A 189 -6.23 8.99 -6.51
C GLY A 189 -4.78 8.67 -6.19
N LEU A 190 -4.43 7.38 -6.27
CA LEU A 190 -3.14 6.85 -5.85
C LEU A 190 -2.41 6.20 -7.02
N LYS A 191 -1.14 6.57 -7.22
CA LYS A 191 -0.25 5.93 -8.19
C LYS A 191 0.21 4.57 -7.67
N THR A 192 0.33 3.60 -8.58
CA THR A 192 0.85 2.27 -8.27
C THR A 192 1.52 1.65 -9.49
N SER A 193 2.24 0.56 -9.29
CA SER A 193 2.84 -0.25 -10.36
C SER A 193 1.85 -1.28 -10.91
N ARG A 194 2.18 -1.87 -12.06
CA ARG A 194 1.34 -2.90 -12.70
C ARG A 194 1.12 -4.12 -11.82
N LYS A 195 2.14 -4.53 -11.05
CA LYS A 195 2.08 -5.67 -10.13
C LYS A 195 1.87 -5.21 -8.69
N GLU A 196 1.13 -6.01 -7.92
CA GLU A 196 0.88 -5.78 -6.49
C GLU A 196 2.17 -5.74 -5.70
N MET A 197 2.23 -4.85 -4.70
CA MET A 197 3.38 -4.77 -3.78
C MET A 197 4.72 -4.58 -4.52
N THR A 198 4.72 -3.93 -5.68
CA THR A 198 5.93 -3.65 -6.45
C THR A 198 6.14 -2.16 -6.67
N PHE A 199 7.40 -1.82 -6.97
CA PHE A 199 7.83 -0.50 -7.38
C PHE A 199 8.38 -0.65 -8.79
N ASP A 200 7.96 0.22 -9.70
CA ASP A 200 8.44 0.21 -11.07
C ASP A 200 9.74 1.04 -11.14
N PRO A 201 10.91 0.40 -11.30
CA PRO A 201 12.19 1.11 -11.31
C PRO A 201 12.36 2.02 -12.53
N SER A 202 11.54 1.85 -13.57
CA SER A 202 11.53 2.77 -14.72
C SER A 202 10.76 4.06 -14.45
N LYS A 203 9.83 4.06 -13.48
CA LYS A 203 8.99 5.21 -13.12
C LYS A 203 9.45 5.91 -11.85
N TYR A 204 10.08 5.19 -10.92
CA TYR A 204 10.39 5.70 -9.59
C TYR A 204 11.83 5.40 -9.19
N SER A 205 12.49 6.37 -8.54
CA SER A 205 13.84 6.21 -8.00
C SER A 205 13.89 5.42 -6.68
N TYR A 206 12.74 5.17 -6.07
CA TYR A 206 12.58 4.44 -4.82
C TYR A 206 11.97 3.05 -5.03
N SER A 207 12.21 2.18 -4.07
CA SER A 207 11.96 0.75 -4.14
C SER A 207 11.30 0.21 -2.88
N MET A 208 11.00 -1.09 -2.86
CA MET A 208 10.55 -1.80 -1.66
C MET A 208 11.58 -1.71 -0.52
N LYS A 209 12.87 -1.57 -0.83
CA LYS A 209 13.93 -1.38 0.18
C LYS A 209 13.72 -0.05 0.91
N ASP A 210 13.44 1.02 0.17
CA ASP A 210 13.24 2.37 0.71
C ASP A 210 11.93 2.44 1.51
N PHE A 211 10.86 1.80 1.02
CA PHE A 211 9.62 1.69 1.77
C PHE A 211 9.79 0.92 3.10
N ARG A 212 10.56 -0.18 3.11
CA ARG A 212 10.89 -0.91 4.35
C ARG A 212 11.75 -0.08 5.30
N GLU A 213 12.66 0.73 4.76
CA GLU A 213 13.49 1.65 5.55
C GLU A 213 12.63 2.76 6.19
N PHE A 214 11.67 3.29 5.43
CA PHE A 214 10.64 4.19 5.94
C PHE A 214 9.86 3.55 7.09
N LEU A 215 9.31 2.34 6.92
CA LEU A 215 8.61 1.63 8.00
C LEU A 215 9.49 1.39 9.22
N ARG A 216 10.77 1.06 9.01
CA ARG A 216 11.75 0.86 10.08
C ARG A 216 11.94 2.14 10.91
N THR A 217 12.05 3.27 10.24
CA THR A 217 12.20 4.58 10.88
C THR A 217 10.92 4.98 11.60
N THR A 218 9.77 4.91 10.93
CA THR A 218 8.44 5.24 11.47
C THR A 218 8.12 4.51 12.76
N TYR A 219 8.44 3.21 12.84
CA TYR A 219 8.18 2.41 14.05
C TYR A 219 9.39 2.28 14.98
N SER A 220 10.47 3.04 14.74
CA SER A 220 11.71 2.99 15.52
C SER A 220 12.27 1.57 15.69
N LEU A 221 12.19 0.77 14.63
CA LEU A 221 12.60 -0.63 14.63
C LEU A 221 14.13 -0.74 14.68
N LYS A 222 14.62 -1.41 15.71
CA LYS A 222 16.06 -1.42 16.07
C LYS A 222 16.92 -2.21 15.09
N ARG A 223 16.40 -3.31 14.53
CA ARG A 223 17.20 -4.24 13.73
C ARG A 223 17.12 -3.89 12.24
N ALA A 224 18.25 -3.49 11.67
CA ALA A 224 18.38 -3.33 10.23
C ALA A 224 18.62 -4.66 9.49
N ASN A 225 19.36 -5.59 10.12
CA ASN A 225 19.77 -6.87 9.53
C ASN A 225 19.44 -8.05 10.45
N ALA A 226 19.09 -9.18 9.83
CA ALA A 226 18.97 -10.47 10.48
C ALA A 226 20.32 -10.91 11.05
N ILE A 227 20.29 -11.89 11.96
CA ILE A 227 21.51 -12.43 12.54
C ILE A 227 22.35 -13.11 11.46
N ARG A 228 23.67 -12.95 11.57
CA ARG A 228 24.64 -13.75 10.83
C ARG A 228 25.37 -14.61 11.84
N ILE A 229 25.19 -15.91 11.74
CA ILE A 229 25.75 -16.88 12.68
C ILE A 229 27.11 -17.31 12.12
N ARG A 230 28.19 -17.02 12.84
CA ARG A 230 29.55 -17.44 12.45
C ARG A 230 29.90 -18.74 13.16
N ASP A 231 30.84 -19.51 12.61
CA ASP A 231 31.22 -20.80 13.21
C ASP A 231 31.76 -20.73 14.64
N LYS A 232 32.27 -19.57 15.05
CA LYS A 232 32.73 -19.33 16.43
C LYS A 232 31.59 -18.96 17.40
N ASP A 233 30.39 -18.66 16.90
CA ASP A 233 29.22 -18.20 17.68
C ASP A 233 28.22 -19.34 18.01
N HIS A 234 28.50 -20.58 17.57
CA HIS A 234 27.61 -21.75 17.66
C HIS A 234 27.07 -22.03 19.07
N GLN A 235 27.79 -21.62 20.11
CA GLN A 235 27.36 -21.86 21.50
C GLN A 235 26.50 -20.74 22.10
N HIS A 236 26.41 -19.54 21.50
CA HIS A 236 25.85 -18.36 22.19
C HIS A 236 24.75 -17.57 21.44
N LYS A 237 24.57 -17.77 20.13
CA LYS A 237 23.58 -17.00 19.33
C LYS A 237 22.56 -17.89 18.63
N LYS A 238 21.41 -18.10 19.29
CA LYS A 238 20.25 -18.81 18.72
C LYS A 238 19.33 -17.86 17.95
N PRO A 239 19.00 -18.12 16.66
CA PRO A 239 18.11 -17.27 15.87
C PRO A 239 16.67 -17.35 16.37
N TRP A 240 15.94 -16.25 16.24
CA TRP A 240 14.51 -16.19 16.56
C TRP A 240 13.65 -16.54 15.35
N ILE A 241 12.76 -17.52 15.50
CA ILE A 241 11.70 -17.82 14.54
C ILE A 241 10.34 -17.35 15.06
N LEU A 242 9.63 -16.58 14.24
CA LEU A 242 8.25 -16.20 14.43
C LEU A 242 7.33 -17.11 13.63
N ILE A 243 6.41 -17.80 14.31
CA ILE A 243 5.34 -18.57 13.69
C ILE A 243 4.05 -17.74 13.77
N ILE A 244 3.49 -17.39 12.62
CA ILE A 244 2.24 -16.64 12.54
C ILE A 244 1.07 -17.62 12.69
N SER A 245 0.38 -17.57 13.83
CA SER A 245 -0.61 -18.59 14.22
C SER A 245 -1.93 -18.50 13.44
N ARG A 246 -2.37 -17.27 13.10
CA ARG A 246 -3.58 -16.99 12.29
C ARG A 246 -4.86 -17.66 12.80
N ASN A 247 -5.13 -17.54 14.11
CA ASN A 247 -6.19 -18.26 14.81
C ASN A 247 -7.59 -17.95 14.29
N ARG A 248 -7.78 -16.82 13.60
CA ARG A 248 -9.07 -16.39 13.04
C ARG A 248 -9.37 -16.92 11.64
N THR A 249 -8.37 -17.46 10.94
CA THR A 249 -8.53 -17.88 9.54
C THR A 249 -7.91 -19.25 9.27
N ARG A 250 -6.80 -19.29 8.51
CA ARG A 250 -6.08 -20.50 8.12
C ARG A 250 -4.92 -20.69 9.07
N SER A 251 -4.98 -21.72 9.91
CA SER A 251 -4.04 -21.93 11.02
C SER A 251 -3.32 -23.27 10.93
N PHE A 252 -2.21 -23.39 11.67
CA PHE A 252 -1.58 -24.68 11.92
C PHE A 252 -2.35 -25.43 13.02
N THR A 253 -2.72 -26.68 12.77
CA THR A 253 -3.44 -27.51 13.76
C THR A 253 -2.50 -28.22 14.73
N ASN A 254 -1.20 -28.30 14.42
CA ASN A 254 -0.17 -28.92 15.25
C ASN A 254 0.95 -27.94 15.63
N THR A 255 0.61 -26.69 15.96
CA THR A 255 1.57 -25.64 16.35
C THR A 255 2.54 -26.11 17.45
N GLY A 256 2.08 -26.90 18.43
CA GLY A 256 2.93 -27.49 19.47
C GLY A 256 4.09 -28.32 18.89
N GLU A 257 3.79 -29.28 18.01
CA GLU A 257 4.80 -30.12 17.34
C GLU A 257 5.79 -29.27 16.52
N ILE A 258 5.29 -28.26 15.79
CA ILE A 258 6.13 -27.36 14.99
C ILE A 258 7.08 -26.57 15.90
N THR A 259 6.58 -26.06 17.02
CA THR A 259 7.40 -25.30 17.98
C THR A 259 8.45 -26.17 18.64
N GLN A 260 8.12 -27.43 18.98
CA GLN A 260 9.07 -28.36 19.58
C GLN A 260 10.20 -28.68 18.60
N MET A 261 9.87 -29.08 17.37
CA MET A 261 10.86 -29.34 16.32
C MET A 261 11.78 -28.14 16.10
N ALA A 262 11.25 -26.92 16.04
CA ALA A 262 12.09 -25.73 15.86
C ALA A 262 13.04 -25.49 17.06
N ARG A 263 12.59 -25.74 18.31
CA ARG A 263 13.46 -25.67 19.49
C ARG A 263 14.55 -26.72 19.46
N ASP A 264 14.22 -27.95 19.08
CA ASP A 264 15.18 -29.06 18.97
C ASP A 264 16.26 -28.77 17.92
N LEU A 265 15.91 -28.02 16.87
CA LEU A 265 16.86 -27.53 15.85
C LEU A 265 17.70 -26.33 16.32
N GLY A 266 17.46 -25.78 17.51
CA GLY A 266 18.24 -24.68 18.07
C GLY A 266 17.64 -23.28 17.90
N TYR A 267 16.40 -23.15 17.41
CA TYR A 267 15.72 -21.85 17.33
C TYR A 267 15.16 -21.40 18.69
N LYS A 268 15.13 -20.08 18.91
CA LYS A 268 14.20 -19.47 19.86
C LYS A 268 12.87 -19.23 19.16
N VAL A 269 11.79 -19.79 19.71
CA VAL A 269 10.48 -19.78 19.03
C VAL A 269 9.54 -18.79 19.69
N ARG A 270 8.89 -17.96 18.86
CA ARG A 270 7.76 -17.11 19.24
C ARG A 270 6.57 -17.43 18.33
N VAL A 271 5.39 -17.56 18.92
CA VAL A 271 4.12 -17.72 18.19
C VAL A 271 3.30 -16.47 18.45
N ALA A 272 2.86 -15.78 17.40
CA ALA A 272 2.05 -14.58 17.56
C ALA A 272 1.18 -14.29 16.32
N GLU A 273 0.18 -13.41 16.50
CA GLU A 273 -0.67 -12.90 15.43
C GLU A 273 -0.78 -11.38 15.57
N ALA A 274 -0.92 -10.68 14.44
CA ALA A 274 -1.03 -9.23 14.43
C ALA A 274 -2.36 -8.76 15.05
N ASP A 275 -2.30 -7.67 15.81
CA ASP A 275 -3.45 -6.97 16.36
C ASP A 275 -3.55 -5.55 15.79
N MET A 276 -4.37 -4.68 16.40
CA MET A 276 -4.50 -3.28 15.98
C MET A 276 -3.25 -2.44 16.28
N ASN A 277 -2.36 -2.90 17.17
CA ASN A 277 -1.14 -2.19 17.53
C ASN A 277 0.00 -2.59 16.58
N VAL A 278 0.01 -1.94 15.41
CA VAL A 278 1.02 -2.19 14.37
C VAL A 278 2.44 -1.94 14.89
N SER A 279 2.66 -0.92 15.71
CA SER A 279 3.98 -0.60 16.27
C SER A 279 4.53 -1.74 17.13
N LYS A 280 3.71 -2.28 18.05
CA LYS A 280 4.08 -3.42 18.89
C LYS A 280 4.37 -4.66 18.06
N PHE A 281 3.50 -4.98 17.11
CA PHE A 281 3.68 -6.18 16.30
C PHE A 281 4.86 -6.05 15.33
N ALA A 282 5.10 -4.88 14.75
CA ALA A 282 6.28 -4.60 13.94
C ALA A 282 7.57 -4.81 14.72
N ASN A 283 7.63 -4.39 15.99
CA ASN A 283 8.77 -4.67 16.88
C ASN A 283 8.95 -6.17 17.14
N VAL A 284 7.87 -6.93 17.31
CA VAL A 284 7.93 -8.39 17.43
C VAL A 284 8.51 -9.02 16.16
N VAL A 285 8.01 -8.66 14.98
CA VAL A 285 8.50 -9.19 13.71
C VAL A 285 9.96 -8.80 13.47
N ASN A 286 10.32 -7.53 13.70
CA ASN A 286 11.68 -7.02 13.52
C ASN A 286 12.69 -7.69 14.46
N SER A 287 12.24 -8.21 15.60
CA SER A 287 13.10 -8.96 16.52
C SER A 287 13.49 -10.36 16.02
N CYS A 288 12.84 -10.87 14.98
CA CYS A 288 13.01 -12.24 14.48
C CYS A 288 13.90 -12.32 13.22
N ASP A 289 14.56 -13.47 13.06
CA ASP A 289 15.47 -13.78 11.95
C ASP A 289 14.79 -14.65 10.90
N VAL A 290 13.81 -15.44 11.34
CA VAL A 290 12.96 -16.26 10.49
C VAL A 290 11.50 -15.96 10.80
N MET A 291 10.66 -15.87 9.78
CA MET A 291 9.21 -15.80 9.93
C MET A 291 8.55 -16.84 9.05
N MET A 292 7.61 -17.58 9.61
CA MET A 292 6.84 -18.58 8.87
C MET A 292 5.36 -18.52 9.16
N GLY A 293 4.55 -18.96 8.19
CA GLY A 293 3.13 -19.15 8.42
C GLY A 293 2.39 -19.63 7.18
N VAL A 294 1.11 -19.96 7.37
CA VAL A 294 0.21 -20.37 6.30
C VAL A 294 -0.13 -19.17 5.41
N HIS A 295 -0.12 -19.36 4.09
CA HIS A 295 -0.37 -18.35 3.06
C HIS A 295 -1.62 -17.52 3.34
N GLY A 296 -1.48 -16.19 3.31
CA GLY A 296 -2.58 -15.23 3.41
C GLY A 296 -2.15 -13.88 3.98
N ALA A 297 -3.12 -12.99 4.20
CA ALA A 297 -2.87 -11.57 4.49
C ALA A 297 -2.00 -11.30 5.73
N GLY A 298 -2.06 -12.17 6.75
CA GLY A 298 -1.21 -12.02 7.94
C GLY A 298 0.29 -12.08 7.65
N LEU A 299 0.69 -12.68 6.52
CA LEU A 299 2.10 -12.77 6.12
C LEU A 299 2.65 -11.47 5.51
N THR A 300 1.80 -10.49 5.19
CA THR A 300 2.25 -9.15 4.75
C THR A 300 3.11 -8.44 5.81
N ASN A 301 3.06 -8.91 7.07
CA ASN A 301 3.99 -8.49 8.11
C ASN A 301 5.47 -8.79 7.80
N ILE A 302 5.78 -9.58 6.76
CA ILE A 302 7.14 -9.72 6.20
C ILE A 302 7.81 -8.35 5.95
N LEU A 303 7.03 -7.30 5.69
CA LEU A 303 7.51 -5.92 5.53
C LEU A 303 8.29 -5.36 6.73
N PHE A 304 8.08 -5.90 7.93
CA PHE A 304 8.76 -5.46 9.16
C PHE A 304 9.98 -6.30 9.54
N LEU A 305 10.24 -7.41 8.85
CA LEU A 305 11.45 -8.20 9.08
C LEU A 305 12.70 -7.36 8.84
N PRO A 306 13.83 -7.65 9.50
CA PRO A 306 15.10 -7.05 9.12
C PRO A 306 15.58 -7.55 7.75
N LYS A 307 16.55 -6.86 7.13
CA LYS A 307 17.18 -7.31 5.87
C LYS A 307 17.85 -8.67 6.08
N ASN A 308 17.87 -9.51 5.05
CA ASN A 308 18.42 -10.87 5.06
C ASN A 308 17.71 -11.87 6.00
N ALA A 309 16.55 -11.51 6.56
CA ALA A 309 15.72 -12.47 7.28
C ALA A 309 15.13 -13.51 6.32
N ILE A 310 14.84 -14.70 6.84
CA ILE A 310 14.24 -15.80 6.08
C ILE A 310 12.72 -15.77 6.25
N PHE A 311 12.02 -15.91 5.14
CA PHE A 311 10.56 -15.99 5.12
C PHE A 311 10.11 -17.33 4.52
N ILE A 312 9.26 -18.05 5.24
CA ILE A 312 8.75 -19.35 4.82
C ILE A 312 7.23 -19.31 4.74
N GLN A 313 6.70 -19.41 3.53
CA GLN A 313 5.27 -19.46 3.29
C GLN A 313 4.81 -20.90 3.06
N ILE A 314 3.86 -21.35 3.87
CA ILE A 314 3.20 -22.65 3.67
C ILE A 314 1.94 -22.41 2.84
N ILE A 315 1.88 -22.97 1.63
CA ILE A 315 0.70 -22.86 0.77
C ILE A 315 -0.10 -24.17 0.90
N PRO A 316 -1.25 -24.14 1.58
CA PRO A 316 -2.16 -25.27 1.59
C PRO A 316 -2.91 -25.28 0.26
N VAL A 317 -2.49 -26.16 -0.63
CA VAL A 317 -3.26 -26.49 -1.82
C VAL A 317 -3.61 -27.95 -1.66
N GLY A 318 -4.89 -28.30 -1.83
CA GLY A 318 -5.53 -29.54 -1.38
C GLY A 318 -4.91 -30.85 -1.88
N SER A 319 -3.67 -31.14 -1.48
CA SER A 319 -2.85 -32.28 -1.90
C SER A 319 -3.45 -33.62 -1.51
N ASN A 320 -4.42 -33.61 -0.60
CA ASN A 320 -5.12 -34.79 -0.14
C ASN A 320 -6.54 -34.90 -0.73
N ILE A 321 -6.98 -33.89 -1.50
CA ILE A 321 -8.31 -33.80 -2.13
C ILE A 321 -8.17 -33.91 -3.65
N TYR A 322 -7.14 -33.28 -4.22
CA TYR A 322 -6.88 -33.23 -5.64
C TYR A 322 -5.56 -33.94 -5.95
N ARG A 323 -5.58 -34.74 -7.03
CA ARG A 323 -4.36 -35.31 -7.59
C ARG A 323 -3.50 -34.21 -8.21
N LEU A 324 -2.18 -34.42 -8.30
CA LEU A 324 -1.23 -33.40 -8.80
C LEU A 324 -1.47 -32.97 -10.25
N ASP A 325 -2.11 -33.81 -11.06
CA ASP A 325 -2.53 -33.55 -12.44
C ASP A 325 -3.87 -32.81 -12.55
N HIS A 326 -4.59 -32.62 -11.44
CA HIS A 326 -5.86 -31.90 -11.43
C HIS A 326 -5.66 -30.43 -11.79
N ALA A 327 -6.66 -29.79 -12.43
CA ALA A 327 -6.64 -28.38 -12.80
C ALA A 327 -6.38 -27.42 -11.63
N VAL A 328 -6.60 -27.85 -10.39
CA VAL A 328 -6.27 -27.08 -9.18
C VAL A 328 -4.76 -26.81 -9.05
N PHE A 329 -3.94 -27.68 -9.63
CA PHE A 329 -2.49 -27.53 -9.70
C PHE A 329 -2.01 -27.22 -11.13
N ALA A 330 -2.55 -27.92 -12.12
CA ALA A 330 -2.09 -27.83 -13.51
C ALA A 330 -2.58 -26.58 -14.26
N ASP A 331 -3.79 -26.09 -13.95
CA ASP A 331 -4.37 -24.89 -14.57
C ASP A 331 -5.24 -24.10 -13.54
N PRO A 332 -4.61 -23.43 -12.56
CA PRO A 332 -5.34 -22.69 -11.54
C PRO A 332 -6.21 -21.55 -12.09
N ASP A 333 -5.85 -21.02 -13.26
CA ASP A 333 -6.58 -19.94 -13.94
C ASP A 333 -7.96 -20.41 -14.41
N SER A 334 -8.09 -21.67 -14.85
CA SER A 334 -9.39 -22.27 -15.16
C SER A 334 -10.35 -22.26 -13.96
N ILE A 335 -9.83 -22.45 -12.74
CA ILE A 335 -10.62 -22.38 -11.51
C ILE A 335 -11.02 -20.93 -11.23
N GLY A 336 -10.12 -19.97 -11.47
CA GLY A 336 -10.43 -18.54 -11.37
C GLY A 336 -11.56 -18.11 -12.31
N LYS A 337 -11.57 -18.64 -13.54
CA LYS A 337 -12.61 -18.37 -14.56
C LYS A 337 -14.00 -18.90 -14.16
N GLN A 338 -14.08 -19.90 -13.28
CA GLN A 338 -15.35 -20.38 -12.71
C GLN A 338 -15.95 -19.41 -11.68
N GLY A 339 -15.25 -18.31 -11.38
CA GLY A 339 -15.72 -17.24 -10.52
C GLY A 339 -15.22 -17.33 -9.08
N TRP A 340 -15.36 -16.21 -8.37
CA TRP A 340 -14.79 -16.03 -7.03
C TRP A 340 -15.24 -17.07 -6.01
N LYS A 341 -16.50 -17.53 -6.08
CA LYS A 341 -17.03 -18.51 -5.13
C LYS A 341 -16.30 -19.85 -5.22
N ALA A 342 -16.05 -20.33 -6.45
CA ALA A 342 -15.32 -21.58 -6.71
C ALA A 342 -13.83 -21.45 -6.34
N TYR A 343 -13.20 -20.34 -6.74
CA TYR A 343 -11.82 -20.06 -6.35
C TYR A 343 -11.65 -20.02 -4.83
N LYS A 344 -12.54 -19.31 -4.14
CA LYS A 344 -12.52 -19.17 -2.68
C LYS A 344 -12.75 -20.50 -1.97
N SER A 345 -13.66 -21.35 -2.46
CA SER A 345 -13.91 -22.65 -1.83
C SER A 345 -12.70 -23.58 -1.91
N ILE A 346 -11.96 -23.53 -3.01
CA ILE A 346 -10.81 -24.40 -3.28
C ILE A 346 -9.53 -23.90 -2.60
N TYR A 347 -9.20 -22.61 -2.76
CA TYR A 347 -7.89 -22.09 -2.36
C TYR A 347 -7.88 -21.29 -1.04
N LEU A 348 -9.04 -20.85 -0.55
CA LEU A 348 -9.11 -19.91 0.57
C LEU A 348 -9.86 -20.45 1.79
N ASN A 349 -10.93 -21.22 1.58
CA ASN A 349 -11.75 -21.76 2.66
C ASN A 349 -11.20 -23.09 3.18
N LYS A 350 -11.40 -23.37 4.48
CA LYS A 350 -11.07 -24.64 5.16
C LYS A 350 -9.60 -25.09 5.01
N GLN A 351 -8.67 -24.15 4.83
CA GLN A 351 -7.26 -24.44 4.63
C GLN A 351 -6.44 -24.51 5.94
N ASN A 352 -6.98 -25.14 6.98
CA ASN A 352 -6.18 -25.44 8.17
C ASN A 352 -5.17 -26.52 7.83
N VAL A 353 -3.94 -26.39 8.36
CA VAL A 353 -2.81 -27.25 7.96
C VAL A 353 -2.30 -28.01 9.17
N LYS A 354 -2.29 -29.35 9.07
CA LYS A 354 -1.42 -30.18 9.92
C LYS A 354 -0.08 -30.35 9.20
N LEU A 355 0.95 -29.65 9.65
CA LEU A 355 2.25 -29.68 9.00
C LEU A 355 3.00 -30.96 9.38
N ASN A 356 3.42 -31.77 8.40
CA ASN A 356 4.25 -32.94 8.67
C ASN A 356 5.66 -32.48 9.08
N VAL A 357 5.96 -32.51 10.38
CA VAL A 357 7.22 -32.01 10.94
C VAL A 357 8.44 -32.78 10.45
N THR A 358 8.33 -34.09 10.20
CA THR A 358 9.43 -34.90 9.68
C THR A 358 9.84 -34.46 8.27
N ARG A 359 8.84 -34.26 7.39
CA ARG A 359 9.08 -33.78 6.01
C ARG A 359 9.49 -32.32 5.96
N PHE A 360 9.05 -31.52 6.95
CA PHE A 360 9.33 -30.09 6.98
C PHE A 360 10.66 -29.74 7.67
N LYS A 361 11.17 -30.60 8.56
CA LYS A 361 12.44 -30.42 9.28
C LYS A 361 13.61 -29.98 8.37
N PRO A 362 13.83 -30.57 7.17
CA PRO A 362 14.89 -30.11 6.26
C PRO A 362 14.75 -28.65 5.82
N THR A 363 13.52 -28.11 5.73
CA THR A 363 13.30 -26.71 5.38
C THR A 363 13.79 -25.76 6.48
N LEU A 364 13.54 -26.10 7.76
CA LEU A 364 14.04 -25.31 8.88
C LEU A 364 15.56 -25.43 9.06
N LEU A 365 16.15 -26.59 8.74
CA LEU A 365 17.59 -26.74 8.67
C LEU A 365 18.19 -25.85 7.57
N LYS A 366 17.58 -25.81 6.39
CA LYS A 366 18.02 -24.92 5.31
C LYS A 366 17.95 -23.45 5.72
N ALA A 367 16.90 -23.04 6.45
CA ALA A 367 16.80 -21.69 6.96
C ALA A 367 17.93 -21.33 7.96
N LEU A 368 18.39 -22.27 8.79
CA LEU A 368 19.59 -22.07 9.63
C LEU A 368 20.84 -21.89 8.78
N GLU A 369 21.03 -22.75 7.78
CA GLU A 369 22.17 -22.68 6.86
C GLU A 369 22.25 -21.31 6.17
N LEU A 370 21.12 -20.77 5.72
CA LEU A 370 21.08 -19.43 5.10
C LEU A 370 21.42 -18.29 6.07
N LEU A 371 21.24 -18.48 7.39
CA LEU A 371 21.69 -17.52 8.41
C LEU A 371 23.17 -17.68 8.79
N HIS A 372 23.81 -18.78 8.38
CA HIS A 372 25.25 -19.00 8.55
C HIS A 372 26.10 -18.35 7.45
N GLN A 373 25.48 -17.90 6.35
CA GLN A 373 26.13 -17.19 5.25
C GLN A 373 26.45 -15.75 5.62
#